data_AF-A0AAW1TXG2-F1
#
_entry.id   AF-A0AAW1TXG2-F1
#
_cell.length_a   1.000
_cell.length_b   1.000
_cell.length_c   1.000
_cell.angle_alpha   90.00
_cell.angle_beta   90.00
_cell.angle_gamma   90.00
#
_symmetry.space_group_name_H-M   'P 1'
#
loop_
_entity.id
_entity.type
_entity.pdbx_description
1 polymer ?
#
loop_
_entity_poly.entity_id
_entity_poly.type
_entity_poly.pdbx_seq_one_letter_code
_entity_poly.pdbx_strand_id
1 'polypeptide(L)'
;MKKIDNSKNELKALWKLVKTKGFTDSGNGIKEIQSEHGHSIQDPESIANEFKEYFFQIRKNLVDKIKRTEPLSCRKVTPKDSFFLTPVTEKEMEETLKSLKNKNSTGKDGIQVETIKAIHTIVIPLMTHLINHIFKRSAQIIQGIGSCTYL
;
A
#
# COMPACT_ATOMS: atom_id res chain seq x y z
N MET A 1 22.23 -10.97 27.16
CA MET A 1 20.84 -11.38 26.83
C MET A 1 19.81 -10.99 27.89
N LYS A 2 20.11 -11.02 29.20
CA LYS A 2 19.18 -10.72 30.32
C LYS A 2 18.46 -9.34 30.33
N LYS A 3 18.71 -8.43 29.39
CA LYS A 3 18.04 -7.11 29.32
C LYS A 3 16.79 -7.10 28.41
N ILE A 4 16.61 -8.11 27.56
CA ILE A 4 15.49 -8.17 26.58
C ILE A 4 14.27 -8.83 27.22
N ASP A 5 14.47 -9.97 27.87
CA ASP A 5 13.41 -10.83 28.46
C ASP A 5 12.61 -10.18 29.60
N ASN A 6 13.05 -9.03 30.13
CA ASN A 6 12.36 -8.32 31.22
C ASN A 6 11.77 -6.96 30.78
N SER A 7 11.65 -6.74 29.47
CA SER A 7 11.10 -5.50 28.93
C SER A 7 9.64 -5.69 28.52
N LYS A 8 8.75 -4.76 28.90
CA LYS A 8 7.32 -4.77 28.49
C LYS A 8 7.11 -4.82 26.96
N ASN A 9 8.14 -4.55 26.17
CA ASN A 9 8.09 -4.61 24.71
C ASN A 9 9.46 -5.03 24.17
N GLU A 10 9.64 -6.34 24.07
CA GLU A 10 10.88 -7.01 23.68
C GLU A 10 11.35 -6.59 22.28
N LEU A 11 10.43 -6.46 21.33
CA LEU A 11 10.71 -5.98 19.97
C LEU A 11 11.30 -4.56 19.98
N LYS A 12 10.78 -3.66 20.82
CA LYS A 12 11.30 -2.29 20.95
C LYS A 12 12.66 -2.26 21.64
N ALA A 13 12.89 -3.15 22.62
CA ALA A 13 14.19 -3.28 23.29
C ALA A 13 15.25 -3.88 22.35
N LEU A 14 14.88 -4.90 21.57
CA LEU A 14 15.71 -5.49 20.52
C LEU A 14 16.07 -4.44 19.46
N TRP A 15 15.08 -3.67 18.98
CA TRP A 15 15.31 -2.63 17.98
C TRP A 15 16.23 -1.51 18.49
N LYS A 16 16.11 -1.13 19.77
CA LYS A 16 17.07 -0.22 20.41
C LYS A 16 18.47 -0.81 20.43
N LEU A 17 18.64 -2.07 20.81
CA LEU A 17 19.94 -2.73 20.86
C LEU A 17 20.60 -2.81 19.47
N VAL A 18 19.81 -3.10 18.43
CA VAL A 18 20.26 -3.10 17.03
C VAL A 18 20.70 -1.70 16.61
N LYS A 19 19.91 -0.66 16.90
CA LYS A 19 20.30 0.74 16.64
C LYS A 19 21.58 1.14 17.38
N THR A 20 21.72 0.76 18.65
CA THR A 20 22.92 1.06 19.45
C THR A 20 24.18 0.37 18.93
N LYS A 21 24.05 -0.78 18.25
CA LYS A 21 25.19 -1.60 17.81
C LYS A 21 25.62 -1.42 16.35
N GLY A 22 24.92 -0.66 15.51
CA GLY A 22 25.45 -0.47 14.14
C GLY A 22 24.58 0.16 13.07
N PHE A 23 23.42 0.72 13.39
CA PHE A 23 22.63 1.45 12.39
C PHE A 23 22.26 2.82 12.97
N THR A 24 23.26 3.68 13.03
CA THR A 24 22.99 5.11 13.01
C THR A 24 22.38 5.42 11.64
N ASP A 25 21.32 6.24 11.61
CA ASP A 25 20.83 6.86 10.38
C ASP A 25 21.89 7.85 9.85
N SER A 26 23.06 7.32 9.52
CA SER A 26 24.01 7.96 8.64
C SER A 26 23.37 7.83 7.27
N GLY A 27 23.04 8.97 6.66
CA GLY A 27 22.49 9.06 5.31
C GLY A 27 23.47 8.51 4.28
N ASN A 28 23.70 7.20 4.30
CA ASN A 28 24.53 6.47 3.37
C ASN A 28 23.62 6.06 2.21
N GLY A 29 23.28 7.06 1.39
CA GLY A 29 22.91 6.80 0.01
C GLY A 29 24.05 6.03 -0.68
N ILE A 30 23.71 5.28 -1.72
CA ILE A 30 24.70 4.61 -2.56
C ILE A 30 25.66 5.68 -3.09
N LYS A 31 26.93 5.61 -2.68
CA LYS A 31 27.96 6.60 -3.07
C LYS A 31 28.66 6.22 -4.36
N GLU A 32 28.61 4.94 -4.71
CA GLU A 32 29.32 4.38 -5.84
C GLU A 32 28.70 3.05 -6.23
N ILE A 33 28.58 2.82 -7.54
CA ILE A 33 28.27 1.51 -8.12
C ILE A 33 29.36 1.15 -9.14
N GLN A 34 29.60 -0.14 -9.34
CA GLN A 34 30.35 -0.62 -10.49
C GLN A 34 29.37 -0.96 -11.61
N SER A 35 29.59 -0.38 -12.78
CA SER A 35 28.88 -0.78 -14.00
C SER A 35 29.34 -2.15 -14.47
N GLU A 36 28.56 -2.81 -15.32
CA GLU A 36 28.86 -4.11 -15.93
C GLU A 36 30.23 -4.13 -16.66
N HIS A 37 30.72 -2.97 -17.08
CA HIS A 37 32.01 -2.78 -17.76
C HIS A 37 33.19 -2.53 -16.80
N GLY A 38 32.97 -2.64 -15.48
CA GLY A 38 34.02 -2.46 -14.45
C GLY A 38 34.35 -0.99 -14.13
N HIS A 39 33.58 -0.03 -14.67
CA HIS A 39 33.76 1.38 -14.36
C HIS A 39 33.03 1.78 -13.08
N SER A 40 33.68 2.60 -12.26
CA SER A 40 33.10 3.15 -11.04
C SER A 40 32.29 4.40 -11.33
N ILE A 41 31.02 4.40 -10.93
CA ILE A 41 30.08 5.52 -11.11
C ILE A 41 29.73 6.06 -9.73
N GLN A 42 30.08 7.33 -9.47
CA GLN A 42 29.83 8.01 -8.20
C GLN A 42 28.77 9.11 -8.30
N ASP A 43 28.47 9.56 -9.51
CA ASP A 43 27.47 10.60 -9.75
C ASP A 43 26.04 10.06 -9.51
N PRO A 44 25.23 10.68 -8.63
CA PRO A 44 23.90 10.18 -8.28
C PRO A 44 22.92 10.07 -9.45
N GLU A 45 22.99 10.98 -10.42
CA GLU A 45 22.12 10.94 -11.61
C GLU A 45 22.51 9.78 -12.52
N SER A 46 23.81 9.60 -12.73
CA SER A 46 24.38 8.49 -13.49
C SER A 46 24.06 7.13 -12.85
N ILE A 47 24.14 7.04 -11.51
CA ILE A 47 23.71 5.86 -10.74
C ILE A 47 22.24 5.56 -11.02
N ALA A 48 21.35 6.55 -10.90
CA ALA A 48 19.92 6.37 -11.14
C ALA A 48 19.61 5.91 -12.57
N ASN A 49 20.34 6.46 -13.55
CA ASN A 49 20.21 6.06 -14.95
C ASN A 49 20.67 4.62 -15.19
N GLU A 50 21.77 4.18 -14.59
CA GLU A 50 22.23 2.79 -14.68
C GLU A 50 21.19 1.81 -14.12
N PHE A 51 20.61 2.12 -12.95
CA PHE A 51 19.54 1.32 -12.36
C PHE A 51 18.31 1.25 -13.26
N LYS A 52 17.91 2.39 -13.84
CA LYS A 52 16.79 2.46 -14.76
C LYS A 52 17.03 1.56 -15.98
N GLU A 53 18.18 1.67 -16.62
CA GLU A 53 18.51 0.88 -17.81
C GLU A 53 18.59 -0.62 -17.49
N TYR A 54 19.25 -1.00 -16.39
CA TYR A 54 19.34 -2.39 -15.94
C TYR A 54 17.95 -3.03 -15.76
N PHE A 55 17.05 -2.40 -14.98
CA PHE A 55 15.71 -2.93 -14.77
C PHE A 55 14.83 -2.86 -16.02
N PHE A 56 15.03 -1.87 -16.89
CA PHE A 56 14.33 -1.79 -18.17
C PHE A 56 14.72 -2.93 -19.12
N GLN A 57 16.00 -3.30 -19.17
CA GLN A 57 16.49 -4.44 -19.94
C GLN A 57 15.94 -5.77 -19.39
N ILE A 58 15.93 -5.95 -18.06
CA ILE A 58 15.28 -7.12 -17.44
C ILE A 58 13.82 -7.23 -17.89
N ARG A 59 13.08 -6.12 -17.84
CA ARG A 59 11.69 -6.08 -18.27
C ARG A 59 11.53 -6.50 -19.74
N LYS A 60 12.34 -5.95 -20.65
CA LYS A 60 12.31 -6.31 -22.08
C LYS A 60 12.54 -7.81 -22.28
N ASN A 61 13.60 -8.34 -21.67
CA ASN A 61 13.96 -9.75 -21.73
C ASN A 61 12.85 -10.66 -21.16
N LEU A 62 12.12 -10.20 -20.15
CA LEU A 62 10.98 -10.93 -19.59
C LEU A 62 9.77 -10.91 -20.54
N VAL A 63 9.43 -9.74 -21.10
CA VAL A 63 8.31 -9.59 -22.04
C VAL A 63 8.51 -10.45 -23.28
N ASP A 64 9.73 -10.50 -23.81
CA ASP A 64 10.05 -11.30 -25.01
C ASP A 64 9.96 -12.82 -24.73
N LYS A 65 10.19 -13.24 -23.48
CA LYS A 65 10.07 -14.65 -23.05
C LYS A 65 8.64 -15.04 -22.68
N ILE A 66 7.78 -14.08 -22.36
CA ILE A 66 6.35 -14.32 -22.14
C ILE A 66 5.72 -14.54 -23.51
N LYS A 67 5.48 -15.82 -23.87
CA LYS A 67 4.66 -16.16 -25.04
C LYS A 67 3.33 -15.40 -24.91
N ARG A 68 2.99 -14.57 -25.91
CA ARG A 68 1.65 -13.99 -26.03
C ARG A 68 0.67 -15.15 -26.05
N THR A 69 0.07 -15.41 -24.90
CA THR A 69 -1.01 -16.39 -24.79
C THR A 69 -2.19 -15.74 -25.49
N GLU A 70 -2.95 -16.52 -26.26
CA GLU A 70 -4.24 -16.09 -26.81
C GLU A 70 -5.00 -15.29 -25.73
N PRO A 71 -5.69 -14.19 -26.10
CA PRO A 71 -6.44 -13.40 -25.14
C PRO A 71 -7.30 -14.36 -24.32
N LEU A 72 -7.07 -14.37 -23.00
CA LEU A 72 -7.76 -15.28 -22.10
C LEU A 72 -9.26 -15.13 -22.38
N SER A 73 -9.85 -16.18 -22.96
CA SER A 73 -11.30 -16.26 -23.10
C SER A 73 -11.85 -16.15 -21.69
N CYS A 74 -12.41 -14.99 -21.36
CA CYS A 74 -13.03 -14.73 -20.08
C CYS A 74 -14.31 -15.56 -20.04
N ARG A 75 -14.16 -16.85 -19.75
CA ARG A 75 -15.30 -17.70 -19.42
C ARG A 75 -15.98 -17.02 -18.25
N LYS A 76 -17.29 -16.76 -18.37
CA LYS A 76 -18.12 -16.28 -17.26
C LYS A 76 -18.05 -17.33 -16.15
N VAL A 77 -17.05 -17.22 -15.29
CA VAL A 77 -16.96 -17.99 -14.06
C VAL A 77 -17.85 -17.26 -13.08
N THR A 78 -19.04 -17.79 -12.82
CA THR A 78 -19.81 -17.36 -11.66
C THR A 78 -18.99 -17.77 -10.44
N PRO A 79 -18.48 -16.83 -9.64
CA PRO A 79 -17.73 -17.19 -8.45
C PRO A 79 -18.65 -18.01 -7.54
N LYS A 80 -18.19 -19.21 -7.15
CA LYS A 80 -18.96 -20.10 -6.26
C LYS A 80 -19.12 -19.47 -4.87
N ASP A 81 -18.12 -18.70 -4.46
CA ASP A 81 -18.11 -17.92 -3.23
C ASP A 81 -18.07 -16.44 -3.59
N SER A 82 -19.08 -15.69 -3.16
CA SER A 82 -19.13 -14.24 -3.32
C SER A 82 -19.31 -13.59 -1.96
N PHE A 83 -18.80 -12.36 -1.80
CA PHE A 83 -19.10 -11.53 -0.65
C PHE A 83 -20.04 -10.41 -1.08
N PHE A 84 -20.96 -10.03 -0.19
CA PHE A 84 -21.87 -8.92 -0.40
C PHE A 84 -21.54 -7.80 0.57
N LEU A 85 -21.62 -6.56 0.09
CA LEU A 85 -21.46 -5.37 0.91
C LEU A 85 -22.84 -4.84 1.25
N THR A 86 -23.18 -4.87 2.54
CA THR A 86 -24.37 -4.18 3.05
C THR A 86 -24.08 -2.68 3.22
N PRO A 87 -25.09 -1.80 3.07
CA PRO A 87 -24.94 -0.40 3.41
C PRO A 87 -24.46 -0.24 4.86
N VAL A 88 -23.53 0.68 5.06
CA VAL A 88 -23.01 1.08 6.37
C VAL A 88 -23.99 2.03 7.05
N THR A 89 -24.15 1.88 8.36
CA THR A 89 -24.94 2.77 9.21
C THR A 89 -24.06 3.81 9.90
N GLU A 90 -24.68 4.93 10.28
CA GLU A 90 -23.95 5.98 11.04
C GLU A 90 -23.42 5.46 12.38
N LYS A 91 -24.13 4.53 13.02
CA LYS A 91 -23.70 3.88 14.26
C LYS A 91 -22.43 3.06 14.08
N GLU A 92 -22.36 2.25 13.02
CA GLU A 92 -21.13 1.50 12.68
C GLU A 92 -19.96 2.43 12.39
N MET A 93 -20.21 3.56 11.71
CA MET A 93 -19.19 4.58 11.48
C MET A 93 -18.75 5.26 12.78
N GLU A 94 -19.68 5.55 13.68
CA GLU A 94 -19.38 6.12 14.99
C GLU A 94 -18.52 5.19 15.84
N GLU A 95 -18.90 3.91 15.93
CA GLU A 95 -18.14 2.87 16.64
C GLU A 95 -16.74 2.70 16.04
N THR A 96 -16.65 2.69 14.70
CA THR A 96 -15.38 2.62 13.96
C THR A 96 -14.51 3.82 14.29
N LEU A 97 -15.04 5.04 14.21
CA LEU A 97 -14.31 6.27 14.51
C LEU A 97 -13.83 6.30 15.97
N LYS A 98 -14.65 5.88 16.92
CA LYS A 98 -14.28 5.76 18.34
C LYS A 98 -13.17 4.75 18.56
N SER A 99 -13.17 3.64 17.83
CA SER A 99 -12.15 2.58 17.93
C SER A 99 -10.76 3.01 17.47
N LEU A 100 -10.67 4.07 16.64
CA LEU A 100 -9.38 4.58 16.16
C LEU A 100 -8.53 5.09 17.33
N LYS A 101 -7.27 4.66 17.41
CA LYS A 101 -6.34 5.17 18.43
C LYS A 101 -5.94 6.61 18.07
N ASN A 102 -5.97 7.51 19.05
CA ASN A 102 -5.42 8.85 18.90
C ASN A 102 -3.90 8.73 18.76
N LYS A 103 -3.42 8.86 17.51
CA LYS A 103 -1.99 8.85 17.18
C LYS A 103 -1.64 10.20 16.57
N ASN A 104 -0.43 10.66 16.85
CA ASN A 104 0.10 11.93 16.32
C ASN A 104 0.61 11.79 14.88
N SER A 105 0.71 10.56 14.36
CA SER A 105 1.06 10.30 12.97
C SER A 105 -0.12 10.64 12.06
N THR A 106 0.10 11.52 11.10
CA THR A 106 -0.89 11.94 10.09
C THR A 106 -0.70 11.20 8.77
N GLY A 107 -1.76 11.15 7.96
CA GLY A 107 -1.66 10.71 6.57
C GLY A 107 -1.01 11.78 5.68
N LYS A 108 -1.09 11.58 4.36
CA LYS A 108 -0.65 12.56 3.35
C LYS A 108 -1.43 13.89 3.43
N ASP A 109 -2.64 13.85 3.99
CA ASP A 109 -3.52 15.00 4.21
C ASP A 109 -3.11 15.87 5.42
N GLY A 110 -2.21 15.39 6.28
CA GLY A 110 -1.80 16.10 7.49
C GLY A 110 -2.88 16.17 8.58
N ILE A 111 -3.98 15.41 8.46
CA ILE A 111 -5.09 15.46 9.42
C ILE A 111 -4.88 14.42 10.51
N GLN A 112 -5.00 14.83 11.77
CA GLN A 112 -4.91 13.94 12.92
C GLN A 112 -6.27 13.28 13.21
N VAL A 113 -6.23 12.04 13.70
CA VAL A 113 -7.44 11.29 14.10
C VAL A 113 -8.23 12.04 15.17
N GLU A 114 -7.55 12.72 16.08
CA GLU A 114 -8.18 13.52 17.13
C GLU A 114 -9.02 14.66 16.56
N THR A 115 -8.53 15.34 15.51
CA THR A 115 -9.29 16.37 14.80
C THR A 115 -10.56 15.80 14.21
N ILE A 116 -10.49 14.63 13.55
CA ILE A 116 -11.65 13.97 12.93
C ILE A 116 -12.69 13.58 14.00
N LYS A 117 -12.24 13.10 15.16
CA LYS A 117 -13.12 12.81 16.30
C LYS A 117 -13.79 14.06 16.87
N ALA A 118 -13.10 15.19 16.90
CA ALA A 118 -13.68 16.44 17.38
C ALA A 118 -14.85 16.91 16.50
N ILE A 119 -14.77 16.67 15.19
CA ILE A 119 -15.81 17.05 14.21
C ILE A 119 -16.72 15.88 13.77
N HIS A 120 -16.79 14.80 14.56
CA HIS A 120 -17.46 13.56 14.19
C HIS A 120 -18.93 13.74 13.78
N THR A 121 -19.65 14.68 14.41
CA THR A 121 -21.06 14.97 14.13
C THR A 121 -21.30 15.41 12.68
N ILE A 122 -20.30 16.03 12.05
CA ILE A 122 -20.35 16.45 10.64
C ILE A 122 -19.79 15.35 9.74
N VAL A 123 -18.71 14.70 10.17
CA VAL A 123 -17.98 13.71 9.36
C VAL A 123 -18.76 12.41 9.20
N ILE A 124 -19.43 11.92 10.25
CA ILE A 124 -20.12 10.62 10.23
C ILE A 124 -21.22 10.57 9.16
N PRO A 125 -22.17 11.53 9.07
CA PRO A 125 -23.20 11.51 8.03
C PRO A 125 -22.61 11.56 6.62
N LEU A 126 -21.60 12.42 6.41
CA LEU A 126 -20.93 12.59 5.12
C LEU A 126 -20.21 11.31 4.67
N MET A 127 -19.43 10.70 5.55
CA MET A 127 -18.70 9.47 5.24
C MET A 127 -19.65 8.29 5.02
N THR A 128 -20.72 8.18 5.82
CA THR A 128 -21.72 7.11 5.69
C THR A 128 -22.40 7.18 4.33
N HIS A 129 -22.86 8.37 3.94
CA HIS A 129 -23.48 8.59 2.63
C HIS A 129 -22.49 8.30 1.48
N LEU A 130 -21.24 8.77 1.59
CA LEU A 130 -20.21 8.55 0.58
C LEU A 130 -19.92 7.05 0.37
N ILE A 131 -19.70 6.31 1.45
CA ILE A 131 -19.39 4.87 1.40
C ILE A 131 -20.56 4.10 0.78
N ASN A 132 -21.79 4.38 1.20
CA ASN A 132 -22.98 3.74 0.65
C ASN A 132 -23.17 4.03 -0.84
N HIS A 133 -22.84 5.25 -1.27
CA HIS A 133 -22.86 5.60 -2.69
C HIS A 133 -21.80 4.83 -3.49
N ILE A 134 -20.60 4.65 -2.93
CA ILE A 134 -19.54 3.83 -3.55
C ILE A 134 -19.99 2.38 -3.68
N PHE A 135 -20.53 1.78 -2.60
CA PHE A 135 -20.99 0.39 -2.59
C PHE A 135 -22.07 0.14 -3.64
N LYS A 136 -23.03 1.06 -3.75
CA LYS A 136 -24.08 1.02 -4.77
C LYS A 136 -23.50 1.06 -6.19
N ARG A 137 -22.55 1.97 -6.45
CA ARG A 137 -21.92 2.10 -7.78
C ARG A 137 -21.09 0.87 -8.15
N SER A 138 -20.33 0.32 -7.21
CA SER A 138 -19.52 -0.89 -7.47
C SER A 138 -20.38 -2.10 -7.81
N ALA A 139 -21.54 -2.26 -7.16
CA ALA A 139 -22.47 -3.35 -7.47
C ALA A 139 -23.01 -3.26 -8.91
N GLN A 140 -23.28 -2.04 -9.40
CA GLN A 140 -23.75 -1.81 -10.77
C GLN A 140 -22.68 -2.13 -11.82
N ILE A 141 -21.41 -1.81 -11.55
CA ILE A 141 -20.30 -2.13 -12.47
C ILE A 141 -20.13 -3.65 -12.60
N ILE A 142 -20.24 -4.40 -11.51
CA ILE A 142 -20.14 -5.88 -11.54
C ILE A 142 -21.29 -6.49 -12.35
N GLN A 143 -22.51 -5.95 -12.24
CA GLN A 143 -23.64 -6.38 -13.07
C GLN A 143 -23.49 -5.95 -14.55
N GLY A 144 -22.85 -4.79 -14.81
CA GLY A 144 -22.59 -4.29 -16.16
C GLY A 144 -21.48 -5.04 -16.91
N ILE A 145 -20.46 -5.56 -16.23
CA ILE A 145 -19.38 -6.37 -16.82
C ILE A 145 -19.88 -7.75 -17.31
N GLY A 146 -21.08 -8.17 -16.89
CA GLY A 146 -21.79 -9.32 -17.47
C GLY A 146 -22.16 -9.15 -18.95
N SER A 147 -22.08 -7.92 -19.46
CA SER A 147 -22.34 -7.52 -20.85
C SER A 147 -21.01 -7.24 -21.58
N CYS A 148 -20.10 -8.21 -21.62
CA CYS A 148 -19.00 -8.14 -22.59
C CYS A 148 -19.62 -8.27 -23.98
N THR A 149 -19.98 -7.14 -24.56
CA THR A 149 -20.42 -6.99 -25.93
C THR A 149 -19.27 -7.35 -26.84
N TYR A 150 -19.49 -8.35 -27.67
CA TYR A 150 -18.67 -8.69 -28.82
C TYR A 150 -18.48 -7.46 -29.71
N LEU A 151 -17.23 -7.00 -29.82
CA LEU A 151 -16.67 -6.38 -31.02
C LEU A 151 -15.24 -6.92 -31.18
#